data_AF-A0A4S3MSR5-F1
#
_entry.id   AF-A0A4S3MSR5-F1
#
_cell.length_a   1.000
_cell.length_b   1.000
_cell.length_c   1.000
_cell.angle_alpha   90.00
_cell.angle_beta   90.00
_cell.angle_gamma   90.00
#
_symmetry.space_group_name_H-M   'P 1'
#
loop_
_entity.id
_entity.type
_entity.pdbx_description
1 polymer ?
#
loop_
_entity_poly.entity_id
_entity_poly.type
_entity_poly.pdbx_seq_one_letter_code
_entity_poly.pdbx_strand_id
1 'polypeptide(L)'
;MIVGVKNRLRLLMGANALVYLGPLLAGMAGFGWAAVPAFAAILIFWLVLLDPRGWRHARRDWINGRAAVQATGRILSQVLLVAILFGIGRGIVGVVGIGLDLPLVQVMALSFFALPLTRLVWRPEQAAERHVAERMVEKLNTLPENSDDAEILAHVVAIRQHVCLDELHAALIRFAAREDARRTVSRALALVGSGGRPAPADA
;
A
#
# COMPACT_ATOMS: atom_id res chain seq x y z
N MET A 1 6.01 -15.05 -14.16
CA MET A 1 4.95 -14.35 -13.39
C MET A 1 5.39 -13.02 -12.73
N ILE A 2 6.64 -12.55 -12.90
CA ILE A 2 7.18 -11.33 -12.26
C ILE A 2 6.73 -10.01 -12.93
N VAL A 3 6.27 -10.09 -14.19
CA VAL A 3 5.85 -8.91 -14.97
C VAL A 3 4.55 -8.30 -14.44
N GLY A 4 3.60 -9.12 -13.97
CA GLY A 4 2.32 -8.64 -13.44
C GLY A 4 2.44 -7.84 -12.13
N VAL A 5 3.35 -8.25 -11.23
CA VAL A 5 3.57 -7.57 -9.95
C VAL A 5 4.25 -6.21 -10.16
N LYS A 6 5.27 -6.14 -11.03
CA LYS A 6 5.96 -4.88 -11.36
C LYS A 6 5.02 -3.89 -12.05
N ASN A 7 4.19 -4.36 -12.99
CA ASN A 7 3.26 -3.49 -13.71
C ASN A 7 2.19 -2.92 -12.79
N ARG A 8 1.69 -3.72 -11.84
CA ARG A 8 0.70 -3.29 -10.86
C ARG A 8 1.27 -2.31 -9.82
N LEU A 9 2.50 -2.54 -9.36
CA LEU A 9 3.18 -1.60 -8.46
C LEU A 9 3.42 -0.25 -9.13
N ARG A 10 3.78 -0.24 -10.43
CA ARG A 10 3.89 0.98 -11.24
C ARG A 10 2.54 1.67 -11.45
N LEU A 11 1.46 0.90 -11.64
CA LEU A 11 0.11 1.44 -11.73
C LEU A 11 -0.35 2.09 -10.43
N LEU A 12 -0.03 1.48 -9.28
CA LEU A 12 -0.33 2.03 -7.97
C LEU A 12 0.53 3.28 -7.66
N MET A 13 1.82 3.25 -8.00
CA MET A 13 2.69 4.43 -7.89
C MET A 13 2.23 5.55 -8.82
N GLY A 14 1.89 5.24 -10.07
CA GLY A 14 1.43 6.21 -11.06
C GLY A 14 0.08 6.82 -10.69
N ALA A 15 -0.86 6.01 -10.21
CA ALA A 15 -2.16 6.50 -9.80
C ALA A 15 -2.07 7.32 -8.50
N ASN A 16 -1.17 6.98 -7.56
CA ASN A 16 -0.87 7.83 -6.40
C ASN A 16 -0.15 9.13 -6.81
N ALA A 17 0.77 9.08 -7.77
CA ALA A 17 1.42 10.26 -8.33
C ALA A 17 0.41 11.20 -9.02
N LEU A 18 -0.62 10.64 -9.68
CA LEU A 18 -1.67 11.41 -10.35
C LEU A 18 -2.49 12.27 -9.38
N VAL A 19 -2.65 11.81 -8.13
CA VAL A 19 -3.32 12.57 -7.06
C VAL A 19 -2.55 13.85 -6.74
N TYR A 20 -1.22 13.75 -6.67
CA TYR A 20 -0.32 14.87 -6.40
C TYR A 20 -0.06 15.74 -7.65
N LEU A 21 -0.37 15.23 -8.83
CA LEU A 21 -0.17 15.96 -10.08
C LEU A 21 -1.09 17.19 -10.18
N GLY A 22 -2.29 17.18 -9.60
CA GLY A 22 -3.19 18.34 -9.70
C GLY A 22 -2.69 19.59 -8.98
N PRO A 23 -2.26 19.54 -7.70
CA PRO A 23 -1.61 20.68 -7.05
C PRO A 23 -0.41 21.24 -7.83
N LEU A 24 0.40 20.36 -8.42
CA LEU A 24 1.54 20.73 -9.24
C LEU A 24 1.11 21.45 -10.52
N LEU A 25 0.17 20.87 -11.27
CA LEU A 25 -0.39 21.44 -12.49
C LEU A 25 -1.12 22.76 -12.21
N ALA A 26 -1.80 22.89 -11.07
CA ALA A 26 -2.45 24.13 -10.67
C ALA A 26 -1.42 25.24 -10.36
N GLY A 27 -0.28 24.87 -9.76
CA GLY A 27 0.86 25.78 -9.60
C GLY A 27 1.44 26.22 -10.95
N MET A 28 1.54 25.30 -11.91
CA MET A 28 2.00 25.60 -13.28
C MET A 28 1.00 26.44 -14.07
N ALA A 29 -0.30 26.23 -13.89
CA ALA A 29 -1.35 27.04 -14.52
C ALA A 29 -1.44 28.46 -13.93
N GLY A 30 -0.60 28.79 -12.93
CA GLY A 30 -0.47 30.14 -12.40
C GLY A 30 -1.58 30.56 -11.46
N PHE A 31 -2.43 29.63 -11.01
CA PHE A 31 -3.52 29.94 -10.07
C PHE A 31 -3.01 30.64 -8.79
N GLY A 32 -3.86 31.46 -8.19
CA GLY A 32 -3.53 32.17 -6.96
C GLY A 32 -3.44 31.22 -5.75
N TRP A 33 -2.78 31.67 -4.67
CA TRP A 33 -2.68 30.95 -3.39
C TRP A 33 -4.04 30.56 -2.79
N ALA A 34 -5.13 31.22 -3.20
CA ALA A 34 -6.50 30.86 -2.86
C ALA A 34 -6.92 29.46 -3.34
N ALA A 35 -6.24 28.86 -4.32
CA ALA A 35 -6.53 27.51 -4.80
C ALA A 35 -6.01 26.41 -3.85
N VAL A 36 -4.97 26.70 -3.06
CA VAL A 36 -4.34 25.75 -2.11
C VAL A 36 -5.36 25.14 -1.13
N PRO A 37 -6.21 25.92 -0.43
CA PRO A 37 -7.20 25.35 0.48
C PRO A 37 -8.23 24.46 -0.23
N ALA A 38 -8.57 24.73 -1.50
CA ALA A 38 -9.51 23.89 -2.26
C ALA A 38 -8.91 22.50 -2.56
N PHE A 39 -7.65 22.44 -3.02
CA PHE A 39 -6.95 21.17 -3.22
C PHE A 39 -6.71 20.42 -1.90
N ALA A 40 -6.37 21.15 -0.83
CA ALA A 40 -6.24 20.57 0.50
C ALA A 40 -7.57 19.97 0.98
N ALA A 41 -8.69 20.67 0.80
CA ALA A 41 -10.02 20.18 1.17
C ALA A 41 -10.38 18.89 0.43
N ILE A 42 -10.07 18.79 -0.86
CA ILE A 42 -10.27 17.56 -1.66
C ILE A 42 -9.45 16.40 -1.07
N LEU A 43 -8.16 16.62 -0.79
CA LEU A 43 -7.30 15.57 -0.22
C LEU A 43 -7.73 15.15 1.19
N ILE A 44 -8.13 16.10 2.03
CA ILE A 44 -8.64 15.83 3.38
C ILE A 44 -9.93 15.02 3.28
N PHE A 45 -10.87 15.43 2.43
CA PHE A 45 -12.12 14.70 2.18
C PHE A 45 -11.83 13.25 1.76
N TRP A 46 -10.85 13.07 0.87
CA TRP A 46 -10.43 11.75 0.45
C TRP A 46 -9.74 10.91 1.53
N LEU A 47 -8.94 11.54 2.40
CA LEU A 47 -8.33 10.88 3.56
C LEU A 47 -9.41 10.26 4.46
N VAL A 48 -10.51 11.01 4.67
CA VAL A 48 -11.68 10.55 5.43
C VAL A 48 -12.40 9.42 4.70
N LEU A 49 -12.51 9.48 3.37
CA LEU A 49 -13.20 8.47 2.56
C LEU A 49 -12.42 7.14 2.40
N LEU A 50 -11.08 7.19 2.45
CA LEU A 50 -10.19 6.05 2.21
C LEU A 50 -9.85 5.24 3.46
N ASP A 51 -9.92 5.82 4.65
CA ASP A 51 -9.62 5.13 5.92
C ASP A 51 -10.86 4.95 6.83
N PRO A 52 -11.88 4.16 6.41
CA PRO A 52 -13.03 3.88 7.27
C PRO A 52 -12.65 3.04 8.50
N ARG A 53 -11.51 2.33 8.50
CA ARG A 53 -11.07 1.48 9.62
C ARG A 53 -10.36 2.28 10.72
N GLY A 54 -9.61 3.32 10.34
CA GLY A 54 -9.01 4.28 11.25
C GLY A 54 -10.06 5.06 12.04
N TRP A 55 -11.23 5.35 11.44
CA TRP A 55 -12.32 6.03 12.14
C TRP A 55 -12.95 5.18 13.26
N ARG A 56 -12.99 3.85 13.12
CA ARG A 56 -13.47 2.94 14.17
C ARG A 56 -12.55 2.89 15.39
N HIS A 57 -11.24 2.94 15.19
CA HIS A 57 -10.24 2.99 16.27
C HIS A 57 -10.12 4.39 16.86
N ALA A 58 -10.13 5.42 16.00
CA ALA A 58 -10.13 6.82 16.39
C ALA A 58 -11.34 7.16 17.28
N ARG A 59 -12.53 6.57 17.05
CA ARG A 59 -13.70 6.79 17.92
C ARG A 59 -13.42 6.53 19.40
N ARG A 60 -12.56 5.54 19.72
CA ARG A 60 -12.18 5.21 21.10
C ARG A 60 -11.06 6.12 21.62
N ASP A 61 -10.16 6.56 20.75
CA ASP A 61 -9.03 7.45 21.10
C ASP A 61 -9.36 8.95 21.06
N TRP A 62 -10.48 9.35 20.47
CA TRP A 62 -10.99 10.73 20.53
C TRP A 62 -11.31 11.16 21.97
N ILE A 63 -11.73 10.20 22.79
CA ILE A 63 -11.97 10.40 24.23
C ILE A 63 -10.65 10.72 24.97
N ASN A 64 -9.51 10.23 24.46
CA ASN A 64 -8.18 10.40 25.07
C ASN A 64 -7.35 11.54 24.45
N GLY A 65 -7.91 12.33 23.52
CA GLY A 65 -7.25 13.48 22.89
C GLY A 65 -6.07 13.17 21.93
N ARG A 66 -5.47 11.98 22.01
CA ARG A 66 -4.34 11.57 21.14
C ARG A 66 -4.71 11.44 19.67
N ALA A 67 -5.95 11.07 19.38
CA ALA A 67 -6.44 10.98 18.01
C ALA A 67 -6.54 12.35 17.33
N ALA A 68 -6.82 13.42 18.09
CA ALA A 68 -6.86 14.78 17.56
C ALA A 68 -5.48 15.25 17.11
N VAL A 69 -4.43 14.98 17.89
CA VAL A 69 -3.04 15.33 17.54
C VAL A 69 -2.60 14.62 16.26
N GLN A 70 -2.90 13.33 16.13
CA GLN A 70 -2.58 12.57 14.92
C GLN A 70 -3.36 13.05 13.69
N ALA A 71 -4.65 13.36 13.86
CA ALA A 71 -5.48 13.91 12.78
C ALA A 71 -4.96 15.28 12.32
N THR A 72 -4.63 16.17 13.26
CA THR A 72 -4.04 17.47 12.98
C THR A 72 -2.71 17.32 12.25
N GLY A 73 -1.83 16.42 12.69
CA GLY A 73 -0.56 16.15 12.01
C GLY A 73 -0.74 15.69 10.57
N ARG A 74 -1.75 14.85 10.30
CA ARG A 74 -2.09 14.40 8.93
C ARG A 74 -2.66 15.52 8.07
N ILE A 75 -3.52 16.38 8.64
CA ILE A 75 -4.08 17.52 7.91
C ILE A 75 -2.97 18.52 7.59
N LEU A 76 -2.12 18.83 8.56
CA LEU A 76 -1.04 19.79 8.42
C LEU A 76 -0.01 19.31 7.38
N SER A 77 0.35 18.02 7.40
CA SER A 77 1.25 17.45 6.40
C SER A 77 0.64 17.46 5.00
N GLN A 78 -0.66 17.23 4.85
CA GLN A 78 -1.35 17.32 3.56
C GLN A 78 -1.36 18.75 3.03
N VAL A 79 -1.69 19.74 3.86
CA VAL A 79 -1.65 21.15 3.47
C VAL A 79 -0.23 21.57 3.08
N LEU A 80 0.77 21.16 3.87
CA LEU A 80 2.18 21.45 3.59
C LEU A 80 2.64 20.82 2.28
N LEU A 81 2.25 19.57 2.03
CA LEU A 81 2.55 18.87 0.79
C LEU A 81 1.94 19.61 -0.40
N VAL A 82 0.64 19.96 -0.35
CA VAL A 82 -0.02 20.74 -1.41
C VAL A 82 0.69 22.07 -1.65
N ALA A 83 1.03 22.80 -0.58
CA ALA A 83 1.72 24.09 -0.69
C ALA A 83 3.10 23.95 -1.35
N ILE A 84 3.86 22.90 -1.00
CA ILE A 84 5.16 22.60 -1.61
C ILE A 84 4.99 22.29 -3.09
N LEU A 85 4.07 21.38 -3.46
CA LEU A 85 3.85 21.03 -4.88
C LEU A 85 3.37 22.24 -5.69
N PHE A 86 2.49 23.05 -5.13
CA PHE A 86 2.03 24.29 -5.77
C PHE A 86 3.19 25.27 -5.99
N GLY A 87 4.05 25.43 -4.98
CA GLY A 87 5.26 26.24 -5.06
C GLY A 87 6.24 25.74 -6.12
N ILE A 88 6.45 24.42 -6.21
CA ILE A 88 7.29 23.79 -7.24
C ILE A 88 6.72 24.04 -8.63
N GLY A 89 5.41 23.81 -8.84
CA GLY A 89 4.76 24.04 -10.13
C GLY A 89 4.89 25.49 -10.60
N ARG A 90 4.72 26.44 -9.67
CA ARG A 90 4.89 27.86 -9.93
C ARG A 90 6.35 28.23 -10.20
N GLY A 91 7.30 27.62 -9.48
CA GLY A 91 8.74 27.80 -9.69
C GLY A 91 9.19 27.32 -11.06
N ILE A 92 8.67 26.19 -11.54
CA ILE A 92 8.94 25.66 -12.88
C ILE A 92 8.47 26.66 -13.94
N VAL A 93 7.24 27.17 -13.83
CA VAL A 93 6.72 28.12 -14.81
C VAL A 93 7.39 29.49 -14.74
N GLY A 94 7.82 29.93 -13.55
CA GLY A 94 8.63 31.13 -13.40
C GLY A 94 9.99 31.05 -14.12
N VAL A 95 10.58 29.85 -14.22
CA VAL A 95 11.85 29.62 -14.92
C VAL A 95 11.65 29.35 -16.42
N VAL A 96 10.63 28.56 -16.78
CA VAL A 96 10.36 28.13 -18.16
C VAL A 96 9.62 29.19 -18.97
N GLY A 97 8.87 30.09 -18.31
CA GLY A 97 8.15 31.20 -18.96
C GLY A 97 6.91 30.78 -19.75
N ILE A 98 6.55 29.49 -19.75
CA ILE A 98 5.37 28.95 -20.42
C ILE A 98 4.34 28.55 -19.36
N GLY A 99 3.25 29.32 -19.25
CA GLY A 99 2.08 28.95 -18.45
C GLY A 99 1.19 27.97 -19.23
N LEU A 100 0.73 26.91 -18.56
CA LEU A 100 -0.32 26.08 -19.12
C LEU A 100 -1.67 26.76 -18.89
N ASP A 101 -2.36 27.16 -19.96
CA ASP A 101 -3.74 27.63 -19.89
C ASP A 101 -4.69 26.44 -19.74
N LEU A 102 -4.70 25.87 -18.54
CA LEU A 102 -5.59 24.78 -18.17
C LEU A 102 -6.76 25.34 -17.33
N PRO A 103 -8.02 25.07 -17.72
CA PRO A 103 -9.18 25.45 -16.91
C PRO A 103 -9.09 24.80 -15.53
N LEU A 104 -9.27 25.60 -14.47
CA LEU A 104 -9.16 25.15 -13.07
C LEU A 104 -9.98 23.90 -12.79
N VAL A 105 -11.18 23.83 -13.35
CA VAL A 105 -12.12 22.72 -13.19
C VAL A 105 -11.55 21.41 -13.75
N GLN A 106 -10.77 21.44 -14.84
CA GLN A 106 -10.19 20.24 -15.43
C GLN A 106 -9.07 19.67 -14.55
N VAL A 107 -8.20 20.53 -14.02
CA VAL A 107 -7.12 20.11 -13.11
C VAL A 107 -7.69 19.58 -11.78
N MET A 108 -8.73 20.23 -11.27
CA MET A 108 -9.48 19.77 -10.10
C MET A 108 -10.17 18.43 -10.35
N ALA A 109 -10.85 18.28 -11.49
CA ALA A 109 -11.51 17.03 -11.87
C ALA A 109 -10.49 15.89 -12.02
N LEU A 110 -9.32 16.15 -12.63
CA LEU A 110 -8.26 15.15 -12.76
C LEU A 110 -7.78 14.64 -11.40
N SER A 111 -7.52 15.54 -10.44
CA SER A 111 -7.18 15.14 -9.06
C SER A 111 -8.32 14.39 -8.37
N PHE A 112 -9.56 14.82 -8.60
CA PHE A 112 -10.73 14.19 -7.99
C PHE A 112 -10.96 12.76 -8.51
N PHE A 113 -10.76 12.52 -9.81
CA PHE A 113 -10.94 11.21 -10.45
C PHE A 113 -9.72 10.27 -10.34
N ALA A 114 -8.53 10.79 -10.02
CA ALA A 114 -7.34 9.96 -9.80
C ALA A 114 -7.51 8.96 -8.64
N LEU A 115 -8.25 9.35 -7.60
CA LEU A 115 -8.48 8.56 -6.39
C LEU A 115 -9.47 7.38 -6.54
N PRO A 116 -10.63 7.52 -7.19
CA PRO A 116 -11.48 6.38 -7.50
C PRO A 116 -10.81 5.44 -8.52
N LEU A 117 -9.97 5.97 -9.44
CA LEU A 117 -9.16 5.13 -10.33
C LEU A 117 -8.14 4.28 -9.56
N THR A 118 -7.42 4.87 -8.60
CA THR A 118 -6.50 4.11 -7.72
C THR A 118 -7.26 3.04 -6.95
N ARG A 119 -8.44 3.36 -6.42
CA ARG A 119 -9.27 2.42 -5.68
C ARG A 119 -9.83 1.30 -6.56
N LEU A 120 -10.14 1.58 -7.82
CA LEU A 120 -10.58 0.55 -8.78
C LEU A 120 -9.43 -0.42 -9.12
N VAL A 121 -8.19 0.07 -9.13
CA VAL A 121 -6.97 -0.75 -9.33
C VAL A 121 -6.60 -1.53 -8.05
N TRP A 122 -6.90 -0.98 -6.87
CA TRP A 122 -6.64 -1.63 -5.58
C TRP A 122 -7.75 -2.61 -5.20
N ARG A 123 -7.49 -3.92 -5.32
CA ARG A 123 -8.39 -4.98 -4.84
C ARG A 123 -8.22 -5.18 -3.32
N PRO A 124 -9.19 -4.81 -2.46
CA PRO A 124 -9.08 -4.94 -0.99
C PRO A 124 -9.02 -6.39 -0.52
N GLU A 125 -9.48 -7.33 -1.35
CA GLU A 125 -9.50 -8.78 -1.10
C GLU A 125 -8.07 -9.35 -0.92
N GLN A 126 -7.12 -8.89 -1.75
CA GLN A 126 -5.72 -9.34 -1.66
C GLN A 126 -5.01 -8.84 -0.40
N ALA A 127 -5.41 -7.68 0.13
CA ALA A 127 -4.88 -7.20 1.40
C ALA A 127 -5.37 -8.06 2.57
N ALA A 128 -6.60 -8.58 2.51
CA ALA A 128 -7.12 -9.51 3.49
C ALA A 128 -6.45 -10.88 3.39
N GLU A 129 -6.27 -11.41 2.17
CA GLU A 129 -5.57 -12.67 1.91
C GLU A 129 -4.13 -12.66 2.45
N ARG A 130 -3.40 -11.55 2.30
CA ARG A 130 -2.05 -11.37 2.87
C ARG A 130 -2.01 -11.53 4.38
N HIS A 131 -2.94 -10.89 5.10
CA HIS A 131 -3.01 -10.98 6.56
C HIS A 131 -3.43 -12.38 7.02
N VAL A 132 -4.19 -13.12 6.21
CA VAL A 132 -4.53 -14.52 6.48
C VAL A 132 -3.29 -15.40 6.26
N ALA A 133 -2.59 -15.21 5.14
CA ALA A 133 -1.35 -15.93 4.82
C ALA A 133 -0.30 -15.77 5.91
N GLU A 134 -0.07 -14.54 6.36
CA GLU A 134 0.93 -14.24 7.40
C GLU A 134 0.58 -14.89 8.74
N ARG A 135 -0.69 -14.84 9.17
CA ARG A 135 -1.13 -15.53 10.39
C ARG A 135 -1.03 -17.05 10.29
N MET A 136 -1.27 -17.60 9.12
CA MET A 136 -1.15 -19.05 8.90
C MET A 136 0.31 -19.52 8.84
N VAL A 137 1.20 -18.73 8.25
CA VAL A 137 2.66 -18.98 8.26
C VAL A 137 3.25 -18.78 9.65
N GLU A 138 2.73 -17.85 10.44
CA GLU A 138 3.10 -17.70 11.85
C GLU A 138 2.80 -18.97 12.66
N LYS A 139 1.67 -19.62 12.41
CA LYS A 139 1.36 -20.93 13.01
C LYS A 139 2.38 -22.00 12.60
N LEU A 140 2.88 -22.00 11.35
CA LEU A 140 3.97 -22.89 10.95
C LEU A 140 5.26 -22.62 11.73
N ASN A 141 5.56 -21.36 12.05
CA ASN A 141 6.74 -21.02 12.86
C ASN A 141 6.63 -21.53 14.30
N THR A 142 5.41 -21.78 14.80
CA THR A 142 5.21 -22.37 16.13
C THR A 142 5.41 -23.88 16.19
N LEU A 143 5.54 -24.55 15.04
CA LEU A 143 5.77 -26.00 15.01
C LEU A 143 7.11 -26.38 15.67
N PRO A 144 7.20 -27.57 16.27
CA PRO A 144 8.45 -28.14 16.76
C PRO A 144 9.49 -28.23 15.62
N GLU A 145 10.76 -27.95 15.90
CA GLU A 145 11.82 -28.01 14.88
C GLU A 145 12.11 -29.45 14.38
N ASN A 146 11.67 -30.46 15.14
CA ASN A 146 11.79 -31.87 14.82
C ASN A 146 10.58 -32.46 14.07
N SER A 147 9.61 -31.62 13.66
CA SER A 147 8.52 -32.07 12.80
C SER A 147 9.04 -32.62 11.47
N ASP A 148 8.45 -33.73 11.04
CA ASP A 148 8.81 -34.40 9.79
C ASP A 148 8.34 -33.59 8.56
N ASP A 149 9.02 -33.74 7.43
CA ASP A 149 8.69 -33.03 6.20
C ASP A 149 7.26 -33.37 5.71
N ALA A 150 6.77 -34.58 5.99
CA ALA A 150 5.38 -34.98 5.72
C ALA A 150 4.36 -34.17 6.55
N GLU A 151 4.67 -33.88 7.81
CA GLU A 151 3.81 -33.10 8.71
C GLU A 151 3.81 -31.61 8.34
N ILE A 152 4.99 -31.08 7.98
CA ILE A 152 5.15 -29.71 7.46
C ILE A 152 4.38 -29.57 6.14
N LEU A 153 4.51 -30.56 5.23
CA LEU A 153 3.79 -30.56 3.96
C LEU A 153 2.27 -30.60 4.17
N ALA A 154 1.78 -31.42 5.09
CA ALA A 154 0.36 -31.50 5.41
C ALA A 154 -0.18 -30.15 5.89
N HIS A 155 0.56 -29.44 6.74
CA HIS A 155 0.18 -28.08 7.17
C HIS A 155 0.23 -27.07 6.02
N VAL A 156 1.26 -27.11 5.18
CA VAL A 156 1.36 -26.24 3.99
C VAL A 156 0.20 -26.48 3.03
N VAL A 157 -0.18 -27.75 2.79
CA VAL A 157 -1.33 -28.11 1.95
C VAL A 157 -2.64 -27.61 2.56
N ALA A 158 -2.82 -27.74 3.88
CA ALA A 158 -3.98 -27.18 4.57
C ALA A 158 -4.06 -25.65 4.42
N ILE A 159 -2.92 -24.94 4.49
CA ILE A 159 -2.88 -23.49 4.29
C ILE A 159 -3.20 -23.12 2.84
N ARG A 160 -2.75 -23.90 1.86
CA ARG A 160 -3.08 -23.71 0.44
C ARG A 160 -4.58 -23.82 0.14
N GLN A 161 -5.38 -24.50 0.97
CA GLN A 161 -6.83 -24.53 0.80
C GLN A 161 -7.49 -23.18 1.09
N HIS A 162 -6.80 -22.29 1.80
CA HIS A 162 -7.33 -21.01 2.24
C HIS A 162 -6.62 -19.80 1.62
N VAL A 163 -5.46 -20.00 0.98
CA VAL A 163 -4.62 -18.92 0.47
C VAL A 163 -4.03 -19.30 -0.89
N CYS A 164 -4.00 -18.35 -1.82
CA CYS A 164 -3.35 -18.52 -3.12
C CYS A 164 -1.85 -18.84 -2.95
N LEU A 165 -1.31 -19.70 -3.82
CA LEU A 165 0.09 -20.16 -3.77
C LEU A 165 1.09 -19.01 -3.78
N ASP A 166 0.84 -17.95 -4.56
CA ASP A 166 1.76 -16.82 -4.67
C ASP A 166 1.87 -16.02 -3.37
N GLU A 167 0.75 -15.83 -2.66
CA GLU A 167 0.75 -15.09 -1.39
C GLU A 167 1.32 -15.95 -0.25
N LEU A 168 1.12 -17.27 -0.28
CA LEU A 168 1.80 -18.20 0.63
C LEU A 168 3.32 -18.18 0.42
N HIS A 169 3.77 -18.26 -0.84
CA HIS A 169 5.20 -18.23 -1.17
C HIS A 169 5.82 -16.89 -0.76
N ALA A 170 5.15 -15.77 -1.05
CA ALA A 170 5.61 -14.45 -0.64
C ALA A 170 5.67 -14.30 0.89
N ALA A 171 4.70 -14.85 1.62
CA ALA A 171 4.71 -14.84 3.09
C ALA A 171 5.85 -15.69 3.67
N LEU A 172 6.11 -16.89 3.12
CA LEU A 172 7.21 -17.75 3.53
C LEU A 172 8.58 -17.08 3.29
N ILE A 173 8.79 -16.43 2.15
CA ILE A 173 10.02 -15.66 1.87
C ILE A 173 10.19 -14.53 2.90
N ARG A 174 9.13 -13.76 3.18
CA ARG A 174 9.17 -12.66 4.15
C ARG A 174 9.50 -13.16 5.56
N PHE A 175 8.94 -14.31 5.95
CA PHE A 175 9.20 -14.90 7.25
C PHE A 175 10.61 -15.51 7.35
N ALA A 176 11.08 -16.20 6.30
CA ALA A 176 12.44 -16.77 6.25
C ALA A 176 13.55 -15.69 6.31
N ALA A 177 13.24 -14.46 5.89
CA ALA A 177 14.15 -13.32 5.97
C ALA A 177 14.21 -12.65 7.37
N ARG A 178 13.40 -13.07 8.34
CA ARG A 178 13.45 -12.56 9.72
C ARG A 178 14.56 -13.26 10.52
N GLU A 179 15.18 -12.56 11.47
CA GLU A 179 16.20 -13.16 12.36
C GLU A 179 15.63 -14.31 13.22
N ASP A 180 14.34 -14.27 13.55
CA ASP A 180 13.62 -15.31 14.31
C ASP A 180 13.09 -16.48 13.45
N ALA A 181 13.52 -16.58 12.19
CA ALA A 181 13.03 -17.62 11.29
C ALA A 181 13.51 -19.01 11.70
N ARG A 182 12.61 -19.89 12.15
CA ARG A 182 12.95 -21.29 12.43
C ARG A 182 13.25 -22.06 11.15
N ARG A 183 14.10 -23.09 11.26
CA ARG A 183 14.45 -24.00 10.15
C ARG A 183 13.23 -24.60 9.46
N THR A 184 12.13 -24.81 10.20
CA THR A 184 10.84 -25.30 9.70
C THR A 184 10.27 -24.43 8.57
N VAL A 185 10.39 -23.10 8.66
CA VAL A 185 9.92 -22.16 7.62
C VAL A 185 10.76 -22.27 6.36
N SER A 186 12.08 -22.40 6.50
CA SER A 186 13.00 -22.58 5.37
C SER A 186 12.76 -23.92 4.66
N ARG A 187 12.49 -24.99 5.42
CA ARG A 187 12.09 -26.31 4.87
C ARG A 187 10.74 -26.25 4.16
N ALA A 188 9.75 -25.58 4.76
CA ALA A 188 8.45 -25.36 4.12
C ALA A 188 8.58 -24.59 2.80
N LEU A 189 9.44 -23.56 2.74
CA LEU A 189 9.74 -22.83 1.50
C LEU A 189 10.38 -23.75 0.44
N ALA A 190 11.33 -24.59 0.83
CA ALA A 190 11.95 -25.56 -0.07
C ALA A 190 10.94 -26.58 -0.62
N LEU A 191 10.05 -27.10 0.23
CA LEU A 191 8.98 -28.03 -0.16
C LEU A 191 7.95 -27.39 -1.10
N VAL A 192 7.61 -26.11 -0.88
CA VAL A 192 6.73 -25.36 -1.80
C VAL A 192 7.42 -25.12 -3.14
N GLY A 193 8.72 -24.82 -3.13
CA GLY A 193 9.53 -24.65 -4.34
C GLY A 193 9.74 -25.93 -5.15
N SER A 194 9.80 -27.09 -4.49
CA SER A 194 9.96 -28.41 -5.12
C SER A 194 8.66 -29.03 -5.63
N GLY A 195 7.52 -28.35 -5.45
CA GLY A 195 6.20 -28.89 -5.81
C GLY A 195 5.69 -29.97 -4.85
N GLY A 196 6.22 -30.01 -3.62
CA GLY A 196 5.81 -30.95 -2.58
C GLY A 196 6.52 -32.30 -2.61
N ARG A 197 7.62 -32.43 -3.36
CA ARG A 197 8.53 -33.57 -3.19
C ARG A 197 9.49 -33.28 -2.03
N PRO A 198 9.59 -34.17 -1.03
CA PRO A 198 10.65 -34.06 -0.04
C PRO A 198 12.00 -34.08 -0.75
N ALA A 199 12.95 -33.28 -0.26
CA ALA A 199 14.32 -33.37 -0.74
C ALA A 199 14.82 -34.81 -0.54
N PRO A 200 15.60 -35.38 -1.47
CA PRO A 200 16.19 -36.69 -1.26
C PRO A 200 16.99 -36.65 0.05
N ALA A 201 16.60 -37.48 1.01
CA ALA A 201 17.44 -37.76 2.15
C ALA A 201 18.71 -38.41 1.58
N ASP A 202 19.84 -37.79 1.88
CA ASP A 202 21.19 -38.32 1.71
C ASP A 202 21.86 -38.11 0.33
N ALA A 203 22.81 -37.17 0.34
CA ALA A 203 24.14 -37.34 -0.24
C ALA A 203 25.16 -36.69 0.71
#